data_AF-A0A382Z8I6-F1
#
_entry.id   AF-A0A382Z8I6-F1
#
_cell.length_a   1.000
_cell.length_b   1.000
_cell.length_c   1.000
_cell.angle_alpha   90.00
_cell.angle_beta   90.00
_cell.angle_gamma   90.00
#
_symmetry.space_group_name_H-M   'P 1'
#
loop_
_entity.id
_entity.type
_entity.pdbx_description
1 polymer ?
#
loop_
_entity_poly.entity_id
_entity_poly.type
_entity_poly.pdbx_seq_one_letter_code
_entity_poly.pdbx_strand_id
1 'polypeptide(L)' 'MRIFAPAKLNIFLKVLGRRSDGYHIIRSGITFIDLYDEVEINISNKMCIRYKGPFRPKGDTYDDCIILKTLKFLGVNK' A
#
# COMPACT_ATOMS: atom_id res chain seq x y z
N MET A 1 0.30 -15.41 10.00
CA MET A 1 1.43 -14.45 10.06
C MET A 1 0.87 -13.05 10.20
N ARG A 2 1.45 -12.22 11.07
CA ARG A 2 1.03 -10.83 11.28
C ARG A 2 2.20 -9.89 10.97
N ILE A 3 1.96 -8.84 10.21
CA ILE A 3 2.96 -7.85 9.78
C ILE A 3 2.40 -6.45 10.04
N PHE A 4 3.25 -5.53 10.49
CA PHE A 4 2.92 -4.11 10.59
C PHE A 4 3.45 -3.35 9.37
N ALA A 5 2.57 -2.58 8.73
CA ALA A 5 2.90 -1.72 7.59
C ALA A 5 2.88 -0.25 8.06
N PRO A 6 4.02 0.30 8.50
CA PRO A 6 4.08 1.65 9.05
C PRO A 6 3.79 2.71 8.00
N ALA A 7 3.02 3.72 8.41
CA ALA A 7 2.83 4.94 7.66
C ALA A 7 4.16 5.70 7.57
N LYS A 8 4.33 6.43 6.47
CA LYS A 8 5.51 7.25 6.21
C LYS A 8 5.15 8.74 6.22
N LEU A 9 6.06 9.55 6.74
CA LEU A 9 6.04 11.00 6.59
C LEU A 9 7.20 11.44 5.68
N ASN A 10 6.93 12.44 4.85
CA ASN A 10 7.98 13.18 4.15
C ASN A 10 8.30 14.40 5.01
N ILE A 11 9.40 14.37 5.77
CA ILE A 11 9.84 15.49 6.62
C ILE A 11 10.20 16.72 5.78
N PHE A 12 10.71 16.47 4.57
CA PHE A 12 10.77 17.48 3.52
C PHE A 12 10.50 16.84 2.16
N LEU A 13 10.02 17.65 1.21
CA LEU A 13 9.81 17.26 -0.17
C LEU A 13 10.25 18.40 -1.09
N LYS A 14 11.30 18.17 -1.90
CA LYS A 14 11.78 19.12 -2.90
C LYS A 14 11.60 18.53 -4.29
N VAL A 15 10.81 19.20 -5.12
CA VAL A 15 10.68 18.91 -6.55
C VAL A 15 11.80 19.61 -7.29
N LEU A 16 12.65 18.86 -8.00
CA LEU A 16 13.87 19.36 -8.64
C LEU A 16 13.68 19.62 -10.15
N GLY A 17 12.67 19.02 -10.77
CA GLY A 17 12.40 19.19 -12.20
C GLY A 17 11.48 18.10 -12.72
N ARG A 18 11.10 18.19 -14.00
CA ARG A 18 10.24 17.22 -14.69
C ARG A 18 11.07 16.35 -15.63
N ARG A 19 10.81 15.05 -15.62
CA ARG A 19 11.40 14.03 -16.49
C ARG A 19 10.62 13.94 -17.81
N SER A 20 11.25 13.36 -18.83
CA SER A 20 10.64 13.15 -20.16
C SER A 20 9.48 12.15 -20.13
N ASP A 21 9.42 11.27 -19.14
CA ASP A 21 8.33 10.29 -18.94
C ASP A 21 7.11 10.88 -18.20
N GLY A 22 7.09 12.19 -17.96
CA GLY A 22 5.99 12.89 -17.32
C GLY A 22 6.06 12.97 -15.79
N TYR A 23 7.00 12.26 -15.14
CA TYR A 23 7.20 12.31 -13.68
C TYR A 23 8.12 13.46 -13.23
N HIS A 24 8.25 13.64 -11.93
CA HIS A 24 9.16 14.63 -11.33
C HIS A 24 10.39 13.98 -10.70
N ILE A 25 11.53 14.66 -10.80
CA ILE A 25 12.71 14.38 -9.97
C ILE A 25 12.42 14.95 -8.59
N ILE A 26 12.46 14.10 -7.58
CA ILE A 26 12.12 14.46 -6.20
C ILE A 26 13.30 14.14 -5.29
N ARG A 27 13.62 15.07 -4.37
CA ARG A 27 14.47 14.83 -3.21
C ARG A 27 13.61 14.96 -1.95
N SER A 28 13.53 13.91 -1.14
CA SER A 28 12.69 13.89 0.07
C SER A 28 13.45 13.24 1.22
N GLY A 29 13.18 13.70 2.44
CA GLY A 29 13.56 13.00 3.67
C GLY A 29 12.34 12.24 4.16
N ILE A 30 12.42 10.90 4.20
CA ILE A 30 11.31 10.02 4.56
C ILE A 30 11.63 9.35 5.90
N THR A 31 10.64 9.30 6.79
CA THR A 31 10.70 8.48 8.00
C THR A 31 9.40 7.71 8.16
N PHE A 32 9.48 6.56 8.81
CA PHE A 32 8.31 5.86 9.33
C PHE A 32 7.91 6.44 10.69
N ILE A 33 6.63 6.29 11.02
CA ILE A 33 6.07 6.61 12.34
C ILE A 33 5.41 5.36 12.94
N ASP A 34 4.99 5.45 14.19
CA ASP A 34 4.32 4.38 14.94
C ASP A 34 2.84 4.19 14.59
N LEU A 35 2.30 4.97 13.66
CA LEU A 35 1.02 4.70 13.01
C LEU A 35 1.22 3.65 11.91
N TYR A 36 0.46 2.55 11.95
CA TYR A 36 0.57 1.47 10.97
C TYR A 36 -0.77 0.83 10.66
N ASP A 37 -0.87 0.26 9.45
CA ASP A 37 -1.85 -0.77 9.17
C ASP A 37 -1.30 -2.13 9.63
N GLU A 38 -2.19 -3.03 10.03
CA GLU A 38 -1.84 -4.39 10.37
C GLU A 38 -2.34 -5.36 9.29
N VAL A 39 -1.42 -6.18 8.78
CA VAL A 39 -1.70 -7.18 7.77
C VAL A 39 -1.61 -8.57 8.39
N GLU A 40 -2.76 -9.25 8.46
CA GLU A 40 -2.85 -10.63 8.91
C GLU A 40 -3.02 -11.58 7.71
N ILE A 41 -2.11 -12.54 7.58
CA ILE A 41 -2.06 -13.50 6.48
C ILE A 41 -2.21 -14.91 7.05
N ASN A 42 -3.24 -15.63 6.60
CA ASN A 42 -3.54 -17.00 7.01
C ASN A 42 -3.69 -17.90 5.78
N ILE A 43 -3.29 -19.17 5.91
CA ILE A 43 -3.50 -20.17 4.85
C ILE A 43 -5.01 -20.38 4.68
N SER A 44 -5.46 -20.43 3.44
CA SER A 44 -6.86 -20.58 3.06
C SER A 44 -6.99 -21.31 1.73
N ASN A 45 -8.08 -22.03 1.52
CA ASN A 45 -8.41 -22.71 0.27
C ASN A 45 -8.90 -21.75 -0.83
N LYS A 46 -9.11 -20.47 -0.49
CA LYS A 46 -9.55 -19.42 -1.40
C LYS A 46 -8.88 -18.10 -1.04
N MET A 47 -8.55 -17.29 -2.04
CA MET A 47 -8.10 -15.93 -1.81
C MET A 47 -9.25 -15.07 -1.26
N CYS A 48 -9.00 -14.35 -0.17
CA CYS A 48 -9.97 -13.46 0.45
C CYS A 48 -9.22 -12.29 1.11
N ILE A 49 -9.64 -11.08 0.79
CA ILE A 49 -9.14 -9.86 1.44
C ILE A 49 -10.27 -9.31 2.31
N ARG A 50 -9.96 -8.98 3.55
CA ARG A 50 -10.90 -8.34 4.47
C ARG A 50 -10.26 -7.10 5.07
N TYR A 51 -11.01 -6.01 5.06
CA TYR A 51 -10.59 -4.74 5.62
C TYR A 51 -11.35 -4.48 6.93
N LYS A 52 -10.64 -4.00 7.95
CA LYS A 52 -11.23 -3.58 9.23
C LYS A 52 -10.86 -2.12 9.49
N GLY A 53 -11.70 -1.43 10.23
CA GLY A 53 -11.47 -0.03 10.61
C GLY A 53 -12.39 0.97 9.92
N PRO A 54 -12.24 2.26 10.27
CA PRO A 54 -13.14 3.33 9.83
C PRO A 54 -12.99 3.69 8.35
N PHE A 55 -11.83 3.42 7.74
CA PHE A 55 -11.53 3.80 6.35
C PHE A 55 -11.66 2.65 5.34
N ARG A 56 -12.24 1.52 5.75
CA ARG A 56 -12.45 0.35 4.88
C ARG A 56 -13.23 0.72 3.59
N PRO A 57 -13.07 -0.01 2.47
CA PRO A 57 -13.83 0.29 1.27
C PRO A 57 -15.33 0.12 1.53
N LYS A 58 -16.16 0.90 0.83
CA LYS A 58 -17.63 0.79 0.94
C LYS A 58 -18.16 -0.54 0.40
N GLY A 59 -17.47 -1.11 -0.59
CA GLY A 59 -17.71 -2.46 -1.12
C GLY A 59 -16.63 -3.45 -0.66
N ASP A 60 -16.35 -4.47 -1.48
CA ASP A 60 -15.40 -5.51 -1.12
C ASP A 60 -13.93 -5.07 -1.25
N THR A 61 -13.63 -4.17 -2.19
CA THR A 61 -12.26 -3.74 -2.53
C THR A 61 -12.19 -2.25 -2.82
N TYR A 62 -11.00 -1.65 -2.66
CA TYR A 62 -10.74 -0.29 -3.15
C TYR A 62 -10.59 -0.26 -4.67
N ASP A 63 -10.98 0.86 -5.28
CA ASP A 63 -10.59 1.17 -6.65
C ASP A 63 -9.06 1.23 -6.75
N ASP A 64 -8.49 0.61 -7.78
CA ASP A 64 -7.04 0.56 -8.04
C ASP A 64 -6.17 -0.04 -6.91
N CYS A 65 -6.71 -1.04 -6.18
CA CYS A 65 -6.08 -1.65 -5.01
C CYS A 65 -4.70 -2.29 -5.29
N ILE A 66 -3.65 -1.77 -4.63
CA ILE A 66 -2.28 -2.32 -4.73
C ILE A 66 -2.18 -3.77 -4.24
N ILE A 67 -2.98 -4.17 -3.24
CA ILE A 67 -2.99 -5.55 -2.73
C ILE A 67 -3.40 -6.52 -3.84
N LEU A 68 -4.48 -6.21 -4.57
CA LEU A 68 -4.93 -7.03 -5.70
C LEU A 68 -3.89 -7.07 -6.83
N LYS A 69 -3.26 -5.93 -7.15
CA LYS A 69 -2.19 -5.86 -8.15
C LYS A 69 -1.01 -6.75 -7.75
N THR A 70 -0.61 -6.72 -6.48
CA THR A 70 0.47 -7.56 -5.95
C THR A 70 0.09 -9.04 -6.00
N LEU A 71 -1.11 -9.43 -5.57
CA LEU A 71 -1.55 -10.83 -5.64
C LEU A 71 -1.61 -11.34 -7.08
N LYS A 72 -2.07 -10.51 -8.03
CA LYS A 72 -2.04 -10.82 -9.46
C LYS A 72 -0.62 -10.97 -9.99
N PHE A 73 0.28 -10.07 -9.62
CA PHE A 73 1.70 -10.13 -10.00
C PHE A 73 2.38 -11.41 -9.47
N LEU A 74 2.04 -11.83 -8.25
CA LEU A 74 2.56 -13.05 -7.63
C LEU A 74 1.84 -14.34 -8.08
N GLY A 75 0.76 -14.24 -8.87
CA GLY A 75 -0.02 -15.39 -9.34
C GLY A 75 -0.86 -16.07 -8.25
N VAL A 76 -1.16 -15.39 -7.14
CA VAL A 76 -1.89 -15.93 -5.97
C VAL A 76 -3.36 -15.45 -5.94
N ASN A 77 -3.93 -15.17 -7.10
CA ASN A 77 -5.22 -14.52 -7.28
C ASN A 77 -6.41 -15.48 -7.48
N LYS A 78 -6.25 -16.76 -7.11
CA LYS A 78 -7.30 -17.79 -7.11
C LYS A 78 -7.77 -18.10 -5.68
#